data_AF-A0A3C1KE79-F1
#
_entry.id   AF-A0A3C1KE79-F1
#
_cell.length_a   1.000
_cell.length_b   1.000
_cell.length_c   1.000
_cell.angle_alpha   90.00
_cell.angle_beta   90.00
_cell.angle_gamma   90.00
#
_symmetry.space_group_name_H-M   'P 1'
#
loop_
_entity.id
_entity.type
_entity.pdbx_description
1 polymer ?
#
loop_
_entity_poly.entity_id
_entity_poly.type
_entity_poly.pdbx_seq_one_letter_code
_entity_poly.pdbx_strand_id
1 'polypeptide(L)'
;PLDPRDAATRRWLTALVWPGESGRAERIERALDLAAADPPLLRAGDAADGAIGELAALAPTGATLVVTTPGVLAHVPRARRGLVIDAARAAGTWITLDDPGLHDGWNAPIDPATWPAGRFALSRDGEVLAAVDL
;
A
#
# COMPACT_ATOMS: atom_id res chain seq x y z
N PRO A 1 10.82 -3.06 -11.40
CA PRO A 1 9.47 -2.46 -11.51
C PRO A 1 8.81 -2.88 -12.82
N LEU A 2 7.49 -2.97 -12.87
CA LEU A 2 6.75 -3.31 -14.09
C LEU A 2 6.45 -2.04 -14.89
N ASP A 3 6.72 -2.02 -16.20
CA ASP A 3 6.41 -0.87 -17.06
C ASP A 3 5.00 -1.05 -17.64
N PRO A 4 4.02 -0.17 -17.34
CA PRO A 4 2.66 -0.28 -17.86
C PRO A 4 2.55 -0.16 -19.39
N ARG A 5 3.57 0.41 -20.06
CA ARG A 5 3.60 0.55 -21.53
C ARG A 5 4.17 -0.70 -22.22
N ASP A 6 4.84 -1.58 -21.48
CA ASP A 6 5.37 -2.82 -22.02
C ASP A 6 4.23 -3.81 -22.30
N ALA A 7 4.13 -4.22 -23.56
CA ALA A 7 3.11 -5.17 -24.00
C ALA A 7 3.25 -6.54 -23.30
N ALA A 8 4.45 -6.95 -22.89
CA ALA A 8 4.64 -8.20 -22.15
C ALA A 8 4.10 -8.08 -20.71
N THR A 9 4.41 -6.97 -20.02
CA THR A 9 3.83 -6.63 -18.71
C THR A 9 2.30 -6.62 -18.78
N ARG A 10 1.72 -5.95 -19.77
CA ARG A 10 0.25 -5.90 -19.96
C ARG A 10 -0.35 -7.28 -20.14
N ARG A 11 0.22 -8.12 -21.02
CA ARG A 11 -0.24 -9.51 -21.24
C ARG A 11 -0.12 -10.35 -19.98
N TRP A 12 0.96 -10.20 -19.23
CA TRP A 12 1.17 -10.96 -18.00
C TRP A 12 0.12 -10.57 -16.94
N LEU A 13 -0.09 -9.27 -16.70
CA LEU A 13 -1.07 -8.79 -15.72
C LEU A 13 -2.51 -9.20 -16.06
N THR A 14 -2.90 -9.14 -17.34
CA THR A 14 -4.25 -9.57 -17.75
C THR A 14 -4.41 -11.08 -17.70
N ALA A 15 -3.35 -11.87 -17.92
CA ALA A 15 -3.37 -13.33 -17.80
C ALA A 15 -3.53 -13.84 -16.36
N LEU A 16 -3.29 -13.01 -15.34
CA LEU A 16 -3.51 -13.35 -13.92
C LEU A 16 -4.99 -13.27 -13.52
N VAL A 17 -5.88 -12.79 -14.40
CA VAL A 17 -7.32 -12.70 -14.16
C VAL A 17 -7.97 -14.05 -14.45
N TRP A 18 -8.80 -14.53 -13.53
CA TRP A 18 -9.41 -15.85 -13.68
C TRP A 18 -10.49 -15.83 -14.79
N PRO A 19 -10.69 -16.95 -15.51
CA PRO A 19 -11.77 -17.04 -16.49
C PRO A 19 -13.14 -16.69 -15.87
N GLY A 20 -13.88 -15.80 -16.53
CA GLY A 20 -15.18 -15.32 -16.06
C GLY A 20 -15.14 -14.00 -15.27
N GLU A 21 -13.97 -13.52 -14.85
CA GLU A 21 -13.82 -12.22 -14.19
C GLU A 21 -13.67 -11.05 -15.20
N SER A 22 -14.55 -10.96 -16.20
CA SER A 22 -14.44 -9.95 -17.27
C SER A 22 -14.37 -8.51 -16.75
N GLY A 23 -15.13 -8.19 -15.71
CA GLY A 23 -15.08 -6.87 -15.06
C GLY A 23 -13.74 -6.58 -14.36
N ARG A 24 -13.02 -7.60 -13.87
CA ARG A 24 -11.68 -7.43 -13.30
C ARG A 24 -10.65 -7.19 -14.39
N ALA A 25 -10.74 -7.94 -15.49
CA ALA A 25 -9.88 -7.75 -16.65
C ALA A 25 -10.00 -6.33 -17.21
N GLU A 26 -11.23 -5.82 -17.39
CA GLU A 26 -11.47 -4.46 -17.86
C GLU A 26 -10.86 -3.42 -16.91
N ARG A 27 -11.05 -3.55 -15.59
CA ARG A 27 -10.45 -2.62 -14.61
C ARG A 27 -8.93 -2.60 -14.68
N ILE A 28 -8.28 -3.76 -14.84
CA ILE A 28 -6.82 -3.86 -14.98
C ILE A 28 -6.35 -3.19 -16.27
N GLU A 29 -7.02 -3.44 -17.40
CA GLU A 29 -6.67 -2.82 -18.67
C GLU A 29 -6.81 -1.30 -18.62
N ARG A 30 -7.90 -0.78 -18.02
CA ARG A 30 -8.09 0.66 -17.84
C ARG A 30 -7.05 1.28 -16.92
N ALA A 31 -6.70 0.61 -15.83
CA ALA A 31 -5.64 1.07 -14.93
C ALA A 31 -4.28 1.13 -15.64
N LEU A 32 -3.98 0.15 -16.50
CA LEU A 32 -2.77 0.15 -17.32
C LEU A 32 -2.78 1.27 -18.37
N ASP A 33 -3.92 1.55 -18.99
CA ASP A 33 -4.05 2.69 -19.92
C ASP A 33 -3.76 4.03 -19.21
N LEU A 34 -4.32 4.23 -18.01
CA LEU A 34 -4.07 5.43 -17.21
C LEU A 34 -2.59 5.55 -16.80
N ALA A 35 -1.99 4.47 -16.29
CA ALA A 35 -0.59 4.44 -15.90
C ALA A 35 0.37 4.56 -17.09
N ALA A 36 -0.05 4.18 -18.30
CA ALA A 36 0.74 4.39 -19.51
C ALA A 36 0.67 5.85 -20.01
N ALA A 37 -0.49 6.50 -19.86
CA ALA A 37 -0.72 7.88 -20.27
C ALA A 37 -0.05 8.90 -19.32
N ASP A 38 -0.06 8.63 -18.02
CA ASP A 38 0.64 9.42 -17.00
C ASP A 38 1.49 8.50 -16.11
N PRO A 39 2.71 8.11 -16.56
CA PRO A 39 3.53 7.15 -15.85
C PRO A 39 3.92 7.62 -14.45
N PRO A 40 3.59 6.84 -13.39
CA PRO A 40 4.07 7.16 -12.07
C PRO A 40 5.59 6.99 -11.99
N LEU A 41 6.23 7.72 -11.08
CA LEU A 41 7.62 7.47 -10.74
C LEU A 41 7.75 6.11 -10.04
N LEU A 42 8.39 5.15 -10.69
CA LEU A 42 8.67 3.83 -10.13
C LEU A 42 10.15 3.73 -9.73
N ARG A 43 10.43 3.50 -8.44
CA ARG A 43 11.78 3.25 -7.94
C ARG A 43 11.86 1.86 -7.32
N ALA A 44 12.88 1.09 -7.71
CA ALA A 44 13.18 -0.18 -7.05
C ALA A 44 13.93 0.10 -5.74
N GLY A 45 13.53 -0.57 -4.66
CA GLY A 45 14.18 -0.46 -3.35
C GLY A 45 13.48 -1.33 -2.31
N ASP A 46 14.13 -1.50 -1.17
CA ASP A 46 13.53 -2.11 0.02
C ASP A 46 12.93 -0.99 0.88
N ALA A 47 11.62 -1.10 1.17
CA ALA A 47 10.89 -0.13 1.98
C ALA A 47 11.42 -0.01 3.41
N ALA A 48 12.05 -1.07 3.93
CA ALA A 48 12.69 -1.07 5.25
C ALA A 48 14.13 -0.53 5.23
N ASP A 49 14.74 -0.31 4.05
CA ASP A 49 16.11 0.20 3.89
C ASP A 49 16.12 1.57 3.17
N GLY A 50 15.39 2.54 3.69
CA GLY A 50 15.52 3.96 3.31
C GLY A 50 14.82 4.41 2.03
N ALA A 51 14.32 3.49 1.20
CA ALA A 51 13.69 3.82 -0.08
C ALA A 51 12.48 4.78 0.05
N ILE A 52 11.74 4.70 1.16
CA ILE A 52 10.60 5.60 1.43
C ILE A 52 11.09 7.04 1.59
N GLY A 53 12.14 7.27 2.38
CA GLY A 53 12.68 8.61 2.62
C GLY A 53 13.25 9.24 1.34
N GLU A 54 13.95 8.44 0.53
CA GLU A 54 14.48 8.90 -0.75
C GLU A 54 13.38 9.34 -1.73
N LEU A 55 12.28 8.59 -1.81
CA LEU A 55 11.12 8.95 -2.63
C LEU A 55 10.38 10.16 -2.06
N ALA A 56 10.22 10.22 -0.75
CA ALA A 56 9.52 11.30 -0.07
C ALA A 56 10.21 12.66 -0.30
N ALA A 57 11.54 12.68 -0.39
CA ALA A 57 12.32 13.88 -0.68
C ALA A 57 12.04 14.48 -2.07
N LEU A 58 11.42 13.73 -2.99
CA LEU A 58 11.04 14.21 -4.32
C LEU A 58 9.66 14.90 -4.34
N ALA A 59 8.90 14.84 -3.25
CA ALA A 59 7.57 15.42 -3.20
C ALA A 59 7.64 16.96 -3.35
N PRO A 60 6.70 17.59 -4.10
CA PRO A 60 6.67 19.04 -4.25
C PRO A 60 6.55 19.76 -2.90
N THR A 61 7.32 20.85 -2.75
CA THR A 61 7.20 21.71 -1.57
C THR A 61 5.80 22.29 -1.48
N GLY A 62 5.15 22.14 -0.32
CA GLY A 62 3.79 22.63 -0.06
C GLY A 62 2.67 21.64 -0.38
N ALA A 63 2.98 20.45 -0.92
CA ALA A 63 2.01 19.36 -1.02
C ALA A 63 1.93 18.56 0.29
N THR A 64 0.75 18.01 0.60
CA THR A 64 0.60 17.04 1.69
C THR A 64 1.16 15.69 1.25
N LEU A 65 2.23 15.25 1.89
CA LEU A 65 2.81 13.93 1.63
C LEU A 65 2.04 12.85 2.39
N VAL A 66 1.53 11.87 1.64
CA VAL A 66 0.84 10.69 2.19
C VAL A 66 1.58 9.42 1.76
N VAL A 67 1.91 8.57 2.72
CA VAL A 67 2.41 7.22 2.46
C VAL A 67 1.29 6.23 2.74
N THR A 68 0.97 5.36 1.79
CA THR A 68 -0.12 4.39 1.91
C THR A 68 0.40 2.96 1.76
N THR A 69 0.04 2.07 2.69
CA THR A 69 0.51 0.67 2.72
C THR A 69 -0.58 -0.41 2.80
N PRO A 70 -1.81 -0.21 2.31
CA PRO A 70 -2.88 -1.20 2.43
C PRO A 70 -2.45 -2.53 1.78
N GLY A 71 -2.48 -3.61 2.56
CA GLY A 71 -2.09 -4.95 2.11
C GLY A 71 -0.58 -5.15 1.84
N VAL A 72 0.25 -4.11 2.00
CA VAL A 72 1.71 -4.20 1.73
C VAL A 72 2.45 -4.86 2.88
N LEU A 73 2.14 -4.48 4.13
CA LEU A 73 2.89 -4.95 5.30
C LEU A 73 2.78 -6.46 5.54
N ALA A 74 1.71 -7.11 5.03
CA ALA A 74 1.56 -8.55 5.08
C ALA A 74 2.68 -9.30 4.36
N HIS A 75 3.25 -8.69 3.32
CA HIS A 75 4.35 -9.24 2.53
C HIS A 75 5.74 -8.87 3.08
N VAL A 76 5.82 -8.01 4.09
CA VAL A 76 7.06 -7.65 4.78
C VAL A 76 7.28 -8.59 5.97
N PRO A 77 8.49 -9.14 6.18
CA PRO A 77 8.80 -9.94 7.37
C PRO A 77 8.44 -9.18 8.65
N ARG A 78 7.79 -9.85 9.63
CA ARG A 78 7.29 -9.20 10.85
C ARG A 78 8.33 -8.30 11.53
N ALA A 79 9.58 -8.78 11.64
CA ALA A 79 10.69 -8.05 12.27
C ALA A 79 11.06 -6.73 11.55
N ARG A 80 10.69 -6.56 10.28
CA ARG A 80 10.99 -5.37 9.46
C ARG A 80 9.79 -4.44 9.28
N ARG A 81 8.57 -4.84 9.68
CA ARG A 81 7.36 -4.00 9.53
C ARG A 81 7.49 -2.67 10.26
N GLY A 82 8.06 -2.68 11.47
CA GLY A 82 8.31 -1.45 12.25
C GLY A 82 9.17 -0.43 11.48
N LEU A 83 10.23 -0.88 10.81
CA LEU A 83 11.11 0.00 10.01
C LEU A 83 10.35 0.71 8.88
N VAL A 84 9.45 -0.02 8.20
CA VAL A 84 8.61 0.55 7.14
C VAL A 84 7.64 1.58 7.70
N ILE A 85 7.00 1.27 8.84
CA ILE A 85 6.05 2.15 9.53
C ILE A 85 6.73 3.44 9.99
N ASP A 86 7.89 3.31 10.63
CA ASP A 86 8.66 4.45 11.15
C ASP A 86 9.12 5.36 9.99
N ALA A 87 9.60 4.77 8.90
CA ALA A 87 9.96 5.52 7.70
C ALA A 87 8.76 6.24 7.06
N ALA A 88 7.60 5.59 6.99
CA ALA A 88 6.37 6.17 6.45
C ALA A 88 5.91 7.40 7.26
N ARG A 89 5.88 7.27 8.59
CA ARG A 89 5.52 8.36 9.52
C ARG A 89 6.54 9.50 9.52
N ALA A 90 7.83 9.18 9.41
CA ALA A 90 8.87 10.20 9.33
C ALA A 90 8.78 11.00 8.01
N ALA A 91 8.30 10.37 6.93
CA ALA A 91 8.14 11.01 5.63
C ALA A 91 6.90 11.92 5.55
N GLY A 92 5.78 11.54 6.16
CA GLY A 92 4.52 12.28 6.09
C GLY A 92 3.37 11.58 6.81
N THR A 93 2.13 11.83 6.37
CA THR A 93 0.96 11.15 6.93
C THR A 93 0.92 9.71 6.41
N TRP A 94 0.98 8.75 7.32
CA TRP A 94 0.85 7.34 7.00
C TRP A 94 -0.62 6.91 7.10
N ILE A 95 -1.16 6.35 6.03
CA ILE A 95 -2.49 5.73 6.01
C ILE A 95 -2.33 4.24 5.74
N THR A 96 -2.94 3.41 6.57
CA THR A 96 -2.91 1.97 6.33
C THR A 96 -4.24 1.31 6.60
N LEU A 97 -4.37 0.12 6.03
CA LEU A 97 -5.47 -0.79 6.24
C LEU A 97 -4.89 -2.17 6.50
N ASP A 98 -4.84 -2.56 7.77
CA ASP A 98 -4.16 -3.78 8.19
C ASP A 98 -4.99 -4.56 9.23
N ASP A 99 -4.73 -5.86 9.29
CA ASP A 99 -5.24 -6.70 10.38
C ASP A 99 -4.65 -6.19 11.72
N PRO A 100 -5.44 -6.07 12.81
CA PRO A 100 -4.95 -5.59 14.10
C PRO A 100 -3.71 -6.31 14.65
N GLY A 101 -3.54 -7.59 14.36
CA GLY A 101 -2.39 -8.40 14.80
C GLY A 101 -1.17 -8.31 13.87
N LEU A 102 -1.28 -7.60 12.74
CA LEU A 102 -0.26 -7.59 11.71
C LEU A 102 1.03 -6.88 12.16
N HIS A 103 0.92 -5.80 12.90
CA HIS A 103 2.07 -5.03 13.39
C HIS A 103 1.71 -4.29 14.69
N ASP A 104 2.73 -3.78 15.37
CA ASP A 104 2.59 -3.12 16.67
C ASP A 104 2.57 -1.58 16.53
N GLY A 105 2.13 -1.10 15.37
CA GLY A 105 2.24 0.30 14.95
C GLY A 105 1.06 1.19 15.38
N TRP A 106 0.12 0.64 16.14
CA TRP A 106 -1.07 1.37 16.61
C TRP A 106 -0.71 2.32 17.75
N ASN A 107 -1.39 3.48 17.83
CA ASN A 107 -1.18 4.43 18.93
C ASN A 107 -1.78 3.94 20.25
N ALA A 108 -2.78 3.06 20.17
CA ALA A 108 -3.37 2.35 21.29
C ALA A 108 -3.56 0.87 20.93
N PRO A 109 -3.45 -0.06 21.90
CA PRO A 109 -3.75 -1.47 21.66
C PRO A 109 -5.19 -1.64 21.15
N ILE A 110 -5.35 -2.47 20.13
CA ILE A 110 -6.67 -2.90 19.65
C ILE A 110 -7.02 -4.18 20.39
N ASP A 111 -8.07 -4.16 21.22
CA ASP A 111 -8.51 -5.34 21.97
C ASP A 111 -9.26 -6.32 21.05
N PRO A 112 -8.70 -7.52 20.77
CA PRO A 112 -9.34 -8.52 19.92
C PRO A 112 -10.71 -8.99 20.42
N ALA A 113 -10.99 -8.87 21.72
CA ALA A 113 -12.28 -9.26 22.30
C ALA A 113 -13.41 -8.28 21.93
N THR A 114 -13.08 -7.02 21.66
CA THR A 114 -14.04 -5.97 21.30
C THR A 114 -14.02 -5.61 19.82
N TRP A 115 -12.93 -5.94 19.13
CA TRP A 115 -12.80 -5.64 17.71
C TRP A 115 -13.71 -6.54 16.86
N PRO A 116 -14.44 -6.01 15.87
CA PRO A 116 -15.32 -6.83 15.04
C PRO A 116 -14.52 -7.89 14.27
N ALA A 117 -14.93 -9.15 14.40
CA ALA A 117 -14.20 -10.28 13.84
C ALA A 117 -14.01 -10.14 12.32
N GLY A 118 -12.78 -10.40 11.85
CA GLY A 118 -12.41 -10.36 10.43
C GLY A 118 -12.32 -8.96 9.82
N ARG A 119 -12.43 -7.88 10.62
CA ARG A 119 -12.32 -6.50 10.12
C ARG A 119 -10.89 -5.98 10.20
N PHE A 120 -10.50 -5.25 9.16
CA PHE A 120 -9.26 -4.50 9.09
C PHE A 120 -9.40 -3.17 9.83
N ALA A 121 -8.31 -2.71 10.44
CA ALA A 121 -8.23 -1.39 11.05
C ALA A 121 -7.74 -0.38 10.00
N LEU A 122 -8.62 0.55 9.63
CA LEU A 122 -8.22 1.75 8.90
C LEU A 122 -7.58 2.72 9.91
N SER A 123 -6.35 3.14 9.65
CA SER A 123 -5.68 4.10 10.52
C SER A 123 -4.99 5.23 9.76
N ARG A 124 -4.84 6.35 10.48
CA ARG A 124 -4.01 7.48 10.12
C ARG A 124 -2.95 7.66 11.20
N ASP A 125 -1.67 7.55 10.83
CA ASP A 125 -0.53 7.66 11.74
C ASP A 125 -0.68 6.74 12.99
N GLY A 126 -1.31 5.58 12.82
CA GLY A 126 -1.63 4.61 13.87
C GLY A 126 -2.83 4.95 14.76
N GLU A 127 -3.50 6.08 14.55
CA GLU A 127 -4.82 6.36 15.12
C GLU A 127 -5.86 5.56 14.33
N VAL A 128 -6.53 4.62 15.00
CA VAL A 128 -7.56 3.78 14.39
C VAL A 128 -8.84 4.60 14.21
N LEU A 129 -9.30 4.71 12.97
CA LEU A 129 -10.45 5.53 12.58
C LEU A 129 -11.72 4.71 12.37
N ALA A 130 -11.58 3.48 11.85
CA ALA A 130 -12.71 2.61 11.55
C ALA A 130 -12.30 1.14 11.44
N ALA A 131 -13.28 0.26 11.67
CA ALA A 131 -13.24 -1.13 11.27
C ALA A 131 -13.90 -1.27 9.88
N VAL A 132 -13.20 -1.86 8.91
CA VAL A 132 -13.70 -1.97 7.52
C VAL A 132 -13.48 -3.37 6.92
N ASP A 133 -14.21 -3.65 5.83
CA ASP A 133 -13.98 -4.83 4.98
C ASP A 133 -12.79 -4.59 4.03
N LEU A 134 -12.22 -5.69 3.50
CA LEU A 134 -11.22 -5.69 2.42
C LEU A 134 -11.87 -5.70 1.04
#